data_AF-A0A523XP86-F1
#
_entry.id   AF-A0A523XP86-F1
#
_cell.length_a   1.000
_cell.length_b   1.000
_cell.length_c   1.000
_cell.angle_alpha   90.00
_cell.angle_beta   90.00
_cell.angle_gamma   90.00
#
_symmetry.space_group_name_H-M   'P 1'
#
loop_
_entity.id
_entity.type
_entity.pdbx_description
1 polymer ?
#
loop_
_entity_poly.entity_id
_entity_poly.type
_entity_poly.pdbx_seq_one_letter_code
_entity_poly.pdbx_strand_id
1 'polypeptide(L)'
;MSRRLFVLLFALGLAVLFGSSAWGAMADGEPARRGNILQIPKTEVRSHMWGNIRPVVSNWGFFGNAGEYEPYEWSCEFPANSFQDYLFQGALWIGGVIDDDTLVSVGADGWERENEMFPGNTDNDTIMERSINPASQFYWDPADSSDPLFLKYGPAISEEDLIAVYTDTVGSPYVPPDHQPMGIKVTQQTYSWSYDYA
;
A
#
# COMPACT_ATOMS: atom_id res chain seq x y z
N MET A 1 -47.70 3.37 53.84
CA MET A 1 -46.32 3.82 53.57
C MET A 1 -46.30 5.35 53.62
N SER A 2 -45.58 5.98 54.54
CA SER A 2 -45.65 7.44 54.70
C SER A 2 -45.01 8.15 53.51
N ARG A 3 -45.54 9.32 53.12
CA ARG A 3 -45.03 10.13 51.97
C ARG A 3 -43.53 10.42 52.09
N ARG A 4 -43.00 10.47 53.32
CA ARG A 4 -41.56 10.63 53.61
C ARG A 4 -40.74 9.37 53.33
N LEU A 5 -41.29 8.18 53.58
CA LEU A 5 -40.61 6.91 53.31
C LEU A 5 -40.50 6.62 51.81
N PHE A 6 -41.50 7.03 51.02
CA PHE A 6 -41.49 6.89 49.56
C PHE A 6 -40.45 7.80 48.90
N VAL A 7 -40.31 9.06 49.36
CA VAL A 7 -39.31 10.01 48.85
C VAL A 7 -37.88 9.55 49.19
N LEU A 8 -37.66 9.02 50.39
CA LEU A 8 -36.35 8.47 50.79
C LEU A 8 -35.94 7.25 49.94
N LEU A 9 -36.87 6.34 49.67
CA LEU A 9 -36.60 5.17 48.83
C LEU A 9 -36.40 5.52 47.36
N PHE A 10 -37.11 6.53 46.86
CA PHE A 10 -36.92 7.03 45.50
C PHE A 10 -35.58 7.77 45.33
N ALA A 11 -35.16 8.55 46.32
CA ALA A 11 -33.86 9.23 46.33
C ALA A 11 -32.67 8.26 46.45
N LEU A 12 -32.79 7.19 47.27
CA LEU A 12 -31.78 6.13 47.32
C LEU A 12 -31.70 5.34 46.01
N GLY A 13 -32.84 5.08 45.37
CA GLY A 13 -32.89 4.41 44.06
C GLY A 13 -32.20 5.21 42.95
N LEU A 14 -32.39 6.54 42.92
CA LEU A 14 -31.70 7.41 41.96
C LEU A 14 -30.18 7.49 42.21
N ALA A 15 -29.74 7.55 43.47
CA ALA A 15 -28.31 7.60 43.80
C ALA A 15 -27.56 6.32 43.39
N VAL A 16 -28.22 5.15 43.47
CA VAL A 16 -27.65 3.87 43.03
C VAL A 16 -27.63 3.74 41.49
N LEU A 17 -28.57 4.38 40.78
CA LEU A 17 -28.63 4.37 39.31
C LEU A 17 -27.66 5.36 38.65
N PHE A 18 -27.24 6.43 39.34
CA PHE A 18 -26.18 7.33 38.88
C PHE A 18 -24.76 6.93 39.33
N GLY A 19 -24.64 6.09 40.35
CA GLY A 19 -23.33 5.55 40.80
C GLY A 19 -22.85 4.30 40.04
N SER A 20 -23.69 3.68 39.23
CA SER A 20 -23.41 2.40 38.55
C SER A 20 -23.11 2.51 37.05
N SER A 21 -23.06 3.73 36.50
CA SER A 21 -22.76 3.97 35.07
C SER A 21 -21.37 4.57 34.80
N ALA A 22 -20.46 4.56 35.77
CA ALA A 22 -19.08 5.06 35.58
C ALA A 22 -17.97 4.14 36.15
N TRP A 23 -18.27 2.86 36.37
CA TRP A 23 -17.26 1.85 36.66
C TRP A 23 -17.54 0.57 35.87
N GLY A 24 -17.17 0.62 34.60
CA GLY A 24 -17.22 -0.51 33.68
C GLY A 24 -16.47 -0.14 32.42
N ALA A 25 -15.25 -0.68 32.30
CA ALA A 25 -14.28 -0.51 31.21
C ALA A 25 -13.35 0.72 31.25
N MET A 26 -12.74 1.00 32.40
CA MET A 26 -11.31 1.34 32.42
C MET A 26 -10.61 0.13 33.02
N ALA A 27 -10.51 -0.92 32.21
CA ALA A 27 -9.46 -1.89 32.46
C ALA A 27 -8.18 -1.14 32.11
N ASP A 28 -7.40 -0.80 33.15
CA ASP A 28 -6.00 -0.43 32.99
C ASP A 28 -5.29 -1.67 32.44
N GLY A 29 -5.49 -1.92 31.16
CA GLY A 29 -4.65 -2.80 30.39
C GLY A 29 -3.31 -2.11 30.36
N GLU A 30 -2.32 -2.70 31.03
CA GLU A 30 -0.93 -2.63 30.56
C GLU A 30 -0.99 -2.55 29.04
N PRO A 31 -0.44 -1.50 28.39
CA PRO A 31 -0.45 -1.46 26.94
C PRO A 31 0.15 -2.78 26.53
N ALA A 32 -0.63 -3.58 25.81
CA ALA A 32 -0.15 -4.86 25.36
C ALA A 32 1.16 -4.53 24.66
N ARG A 33 2.30 -4.89 25.29
CA ARG A 33 3.54 -5.09 24.58
C ARG A 33 3.28 -6.33 23.73
N ARG A 34 2.43 -6.18 22.71
CA ARG A 34 2.72 -6.72 21.41
C ARG A 34 4.12 -6.22 21.17
N GLY A 35 5.10 -7.09 21.38
CA GLY A 35 6.32 -6.91 20.63
C GLY A 35 5.83 -6.75 19.20
N ASN A 36 5.92 -5.53 18.68
CA ASN A 36 5.81 -5.32 17.26
C ASN A 36 6.92 -6.22 16.73
N ILE A 37 6.56 -7.42 16.29
CA ILE A 37 7.34 -8.06 15.25
C ILE A 37 7.29 -6.99 14.18
N LEU A 38 8.41 -6.27 14.00
CA LEU A 38 8.57 -5.34 12.90
C LEU A 38 8.17 -6.11 11.65
N GLN A 39 6.98 -5.79 11.13
CA GLN A 39 6.43 -6.44 9.98
C GLN A 39 7.04 -5.72 8.78
N ILE A 40 8.19 -6.23 8.34
CA ILE A 40 8.97 -5.68 7.23
C ILE A 40 8.05 -5.61 6.00
N PRO A 41 7.81 -4.41 5.44
CA PRO A 41 7.06 -4.27 4.19
C PRO A 41 7.69 -5.15 3.11
N LYS A 42 6.85 -5.83 2.34
CA LYS A 42 7.31 -6.75 1.30
C LYS A 42 7.61 -5.98 0.01
N THR A 43 8.66 -5.18 0.06
CA THR A 43 9.15 -4.35 -1.04
C THR A 43 9.65 -5.23 -2.19
N GLU A 44 9.07 -5.08 -3.38
CA GLU A 44 9.47 -5.74 -4.63
C GLU A 44 9.59 -4.72 -5.77
N VAL A 45 10.59 -4.94 -6.64
CA VAL A 45 10.72 -4.30 -7.94
C VAL A 45 10.59 -5.35 -9.03
N ARG A 46 10.10 -4.95 -10.20
CA ARG A 46 9.94 -5.84 -11.35
C ARG A 46 10.05 -5.06 -12.65
N SER A 47 10.79 -5.61 -13.61
CA SER A 47 10.91 -5.04 -14.95
C SER A 47 9.78 -5.53 -15.86
N HIS A 48 9.32 -4.66 -16.75
CA HIS A 48 8.60 -5.11 -17.93
C HIS A 48 9.54 -5.85 -18.88
N MET A 49 9.14 -7.03 -19.35
CA MET A 49 9.95 -7.87 -20.24
C MET A 49 9.41 -7.91 -21.68
N TRP A 50 8.19 -7.45 -21.88
CA TRP A 50 7.56 -7.27 -23.19
C TRP A 50 7.81 -5.87 -23.75
N GLY A 51 7.65 -5.74 -25.08
CA GLY A 51 7.85 -4.46 -25.76
C GLY A 51 9.31 -4.05 -25.89
N ASN A 52 9.51 -2.83 -26.41
CA ASN A 52 10.85 -2.30 -26.69
C ASN A 52 11.34 -1.33 -25.61
N ILE A 53 10.44 -0.81 -24.77
CA ILE A 53 10.74 0.01 -23.59
C ILE A 53 10.50 -0.87 -22.35
N ARG A 54 11.52 -1.05 -21.52
CA ARG A 54 11.48 -1.96 -20.35
C ARG A 54 11.76 -1.22 -19.05
N PRO A 55 10.77 -0.50 -18.49
CA PRO A 55 10.94 0.17 -17.20
C PRO A 55 10.77 -0.82 -16.04
N VAL A 56 11.56 -0.61 -14.98
CA VAL A 56 11.34 -1.21 -13.67
C VAL A 56 10.24 -0.46 -12.93
N VAL A 57 9.38 -1.23 -12.27
CA VAL A 57 8.27 -0.78 -11.44
C VAL A 57 8.48 -1.31 -10.03
N SER A 58 8.24 -0.48 -9.02
CA SER A 58 8.19 -0.91 -7.62
C SER A 58 6.77 -1.04 -7.10
N ASN A 59 6.61 -1.82 -6.03
CA ASN A 59 5.41 -1.75 -5.18
C ASN A 59 5.56 -0.76 -4.01
N TRP A 60 6.40 0.28 -4.13
CA TRP A 60 6.52 1.30 -3.09
C TRP A 60 6.71 2.73 -3.63
N GLY A 61 6.17 2.99 -4.83
CA GLY A 61 5.93 4.36 -5.30
C GLY A 61 6.99 4.95 -6.23
N PHE A 62 7.89 4.15 -6.78
CA PHE A 62 8.85 4.61 -7.79
C PHE A 62 9.00 3.65 -8.99
N PHE A 63 9.60 4.20 -10.04
CA PHE A 63 10.07 3.55 -11.26
C PHE A 63 11.58 3.63 -11.32
N GLY A 64 12.19 2.63 -11.94
CA GLY A 64 13.64 2.49 -12.02
C GLY A 64 14.25 1.79 -10.82
N ASN A 65 15.58 1.89 -10.66
CA ASN A 65 16.34 1.16 -9.63
C ASN A 65 17.36 2.04 -8.86
N ALA A 66 17.36 3.36 -9.06
CA ALA A 66 18.30 4.29 -8.43
C ALA A 66 19.80 3.95 -8.64
N GLY A 67 20.12 3.33 -9.78
CA GLY A 67 21.49 2.92 -10.12
C GLY A 67 21.97 1.66 -9.38
N GLU A 68 21.06 0.91 -8.76
CA GLU A 68 21.37 -0.42 -8.22
C GLU A 68 21.45 -1.42 -9.36
N TYR A 69 22.69 -1.79 -9.72
CA TYR A 69 22.98 -2.77 -10.76
C TYR A 69 22.99 -4.19 -10.20
N GLU A 70 21.83 -4.72 -9.81
CA GLU A 70 21.71 -6.18 -9.82
C GLU A 70 21.74 -6.64 -11.29
N PRO A 71 22.47 -7.71 -11.65
CA PRO A 71 22.94 -7.95 -13.03
C PRO A 71 21.87 -8.18 -14.11
N TYR A 72 20.58 -8.02 -13.81
CA TYR A 72 19.49 -8.22 -14.77
C TYR A 72 18.32 -7.22 -14.64
N GLU A 73 18.42 -6.19 -13.80
CA GLU A 73 17.37 -5.17 -13.65
C GLU A 73 17.89 -3.80 -14.08
N TRP A 74 17.78 -3.53 -15.38
CA TRP A 74 18.03 -2.19 -15.93
C TRP A 74 16.84 -1.30 -15.57
N SER A 75 17.10 -0.06 -15.16
CA SER A 75 16.07 0.83 -14.63
C SER A 75 15.00 1.18 -15.68
N CYS A 76 15.43 1.55 -16.88
CA CYS A 76 14.59 1.59 -18.08
C CYS A 76 15.44 1.30 -19.32
N GLU A 77 15.43 0.06 -19.78
CA GLU A 77 16.15 -0.34 -21.00
C GLU A 77 15.37 0.06 -22.25
N PHE A 78 16.03 0.74 -23.19
CA PHE A 78 15.48 1.01 -24.52
C PHE A 78 16.59 1.19 -25.58
N PRO A 79 16.50 0.59 -26.77
CA PRO A 79 15.64 -0.53 -27.13
C PRO A 79 15.88 -1.76 -26.24
N ALA A 80 14.92 -2.67 -26.18
CA ALA A 80 15.05 -3.93 -25.48
C ALA A 80 16.31 -4.70 -25.93
N ASN A 81 17.08 -5.22 -24.95
CA ASN A 81 18.36 -5.90 -25.14
C ASN A 81 19.50 -5.02 -25.70
N SER A 82 19.36 -3.70 -25.67
CA SER A 82 20.43 -2.78 -26.07
C SER A 82 21.53 -2.62 -25.02
N PHE A 83 21.29 -3.05 -23.79
CA PHE A 83 22.16 -2.77 -22.65
C PHE A 83 22.41 -1.26 -22.51
N GLN A 84 21.38 -0.46 -22.73
CA GLN A 84 21.41 0.98 -22.48
C GLN A 84 20.26 1.37 -21.55
N ASP A 85 20.61 2.00 -20.43
CA ASP A 85 19.68 2.48 -19.42
C ASP A 85 19.36 3.97 -19.64
N TYR A 86 18.08 4.33 -19.54
CA TYR A 86 17.58 5.69 -19.78
C TYR A 86 16.82 6.28 -18.59
N LEU A 87 16.70 5.56 -17.48
CA LEU A 87 16.08 6.09 -16.28
C LEU A 87 17.02 5.87 -15.10
N PHE A 88 17.18 6.87 -14.23
CA PHE A 88 17.81 6.63 -12.93
C PHE A 88 16.75 6.17 -11.94
N GLN A 89 15.81 7.07 -11.65
CA GLN A 89 14.64 6.82 -10.82
C GLN A 89 13.59 7.89 -11.14
N GLY A 90 12.31 7.53 -11.09
CA GLY A 90 11.20 8.48 -11.07
C GLY A 90 10.22 8.07 -9.99
N ALA A 91 9.68 9.00 -9.21
CA ALA A 91 8.84 8.67 -8.06
C ALA A 91 7.50 9.40 -8.07
N LEU A 92 6.50 8.78 -7.46
CA LEU A 92 5.18 9.35 -7.26
C LEU A 92 5.20 10.27 -6.04
N TRP A 93 4.71 11.50 -6.22
CA TRP A 93 4.53 12.48 -5.17
C TRP A 93 3.06 12.89 -5.16
N ILE A 94 2.35 12.61 -4.07
CA ILE A 94 0.93 12.93 -3.94
C ILE A 94 0.79 13.95 -2.83
N GLY A 95 0.41 15.18 -3.20
CA GLY A 95 0.16 16.27 -2.26
C GLY A 95 -1.32 16.54 -2.05
N GLY A 96 -1.66 17.06 -0.86
CA GLY A 96 -3.01 17.46 -0.50
C GLY A 96 -3.04 18.44 0.67
N VAL A 97 -4.23 18.99 0.95
CA VAL A 97 -4.48 19.82 2.14
C VAL A 97 -5.34 19.02 3.11
N ILE A 98 -4.83 18.78 4.32
CA ILE A 98 -5.51 18.03 5.40
C ILE A 98 -5.44 18.88 6.66
N ASP A 99 -6.59 19.16 7.28
CA ASP A 99 -6.70 19.96 8.50
C ASP A 99 -5.91 21.29 8.46
N ASP A 100 -6.04 22.02 7.33
CA ASP A 100 -5.36 23.29 7.02
C ASP A 100 -3.82 23.20 6.85
N ASP A 101 -3.24 22.00 6.85
CA ASP A 101 -1.82 21.77 6.53
C ASP A 101 -1.64 21.23 5.11
N THR A 102 -0.51 21.54 4.48
CA THR A 102 -0.14 21.00 3.16
C THR A 102 0.82 19.84 3.35
N LEU A 103 0.34 18.63 3.06
CA LEU A 103 1.09 17.39 3.21
C LEU A 103 1.42 16.79 1.84
N VAL A 104 2.51 16.03 1.79
CA VAL A 104 2.92 15.25 0.61
C VAL A 104 3.36 13.89 1.10
N SER A 105 2.89 12.83 0.44
CA SER A 105 3.45 11.48 0.57
C SER A 105 4.28 11.19 -0.68
N VAL A 106 5.51 10.70 -0.51
CA VAL A 106 6.45 10.39 -1.60
C VAL A 106 6.81 8.91 -1.69
N GLY A 107 6.87 8.39 -2.91
CA GLY A 107 7.45 7.08 -3.17
C GLY A 107 8.96 7.08 -3.02
N ALA A 108 9.64 8.16 -3.41
CA ALA A 108 11.04 8.46 -3.09
C ALA A 108 11.26 9.98 -3.18
N ASP A 109 11.98 10.55 -2.21
CA ASP A 109 12.30 11.99 -2.18
C ASP A 109 13.46 12.37 -3.13
N GLY A 110 14.36 11.41 -3.38
CA GLY A 110 15.50 11.50 -4.28
C GLY A 110 16.81 11.96 -3.63
N TRP A 111 16.81 12.91 -2.70
CA TRP A 111 18.05 13.47 -2.12
C TRP A 111 18.46 12.78 -0.83
N GLU A 112 17.52 12.66 0.11
CA GLU A 112 17.69 12.04 1.42
C GLU A 112 17.48 10.52 1.37
N ARG A 113 16.98 9.99 0.24
CA ARG A 113 16.67 8.57 0.01
C ARG A 113 15.59 8.03 0.95
N GLU A 114 14.60 8.87 1.21
CA GLU A 114 13.45 8.58 2.03
C GLU A 114 12.29 8.08 1.17
N ASN A 115 11.53 7.14 1.73
CA ASN A 115 10.33 6.57 1.15
C ASN A 115 9.21 6.65 2.18
N GLU A 116 8.01 7.04 1.76
CA GLU A 116 6.85 7.23 2.65
C GLU A 116 5.68 6.31 2.28
N MET A 117 5.79 5.63 1.13
CA MET A 117 4.82 4.67 0.66
C MET A 117 5.42 3.27 0.68
N PHE A 118 4.63 2.28 1.12
CA PHE A 118 5.07 0.90 1.23
C PHE A 118 3.92 -0.09 0.97
N PRO A 119 4.23 -1.30 0.50
CA PRO A 119 3.26 -2.38 0.43
C PRO A 119 2.95 -2.90 1.85
N GLY A 120 1.96 -3.79 1.95
CA GLY A 120 1.78 -4.60 3.15
C GLY A 120 2.95 -5.57 3.36
N ASN A 121 2.79 -6.46 4.34
CA ASN A 121 3.84 -7.38 4.78
C ASN A 121 3.44 -8.87 4.65
N THR A 122 2.33 -9.15 3.98
CA THR A 122 1.82 -10.51 3.78
C THR A 122 2.40 -11.12 2.51
N ASP A 123 2.25 -12.44 2.34
CA ASP A 123 2.76 -13.11 1.16
C ASP A 123 2.13 -12.61 -0.16
N ASN A 124 0.94 -12.01 -0.07
CA ASN A 124 0.18 -11.49 -1.21
C ASN A 124 0.48 -10.01 -1.52
N ASP A 125 1.32 -9.33 -0.74
CA ASP A 125 1.69 -7.93 -0.96
C ASP A 125 2.87 -7.80 -1.94
N THR A 126 2.84 -8.57 -3.03
CA THR A 126 3.83 -8.60 -4.12
C THR A 126 3.39 -7.76 -5.31
N ILE A 127 4.26 -7.60 -6.31
CA ILE A 127 3.82 -7.19 -7.65
C ILE A 127 3.12 -8.38 -8.30
N MET A 128 1.85 -8.20 -8.63
CA MET A 128 1.04 -9.23 -9.28
C MET A 128 1.16 -9.11 -10.80
N GLU A 129 1.21 -10.24 -11.50
CA GLU A 129 1.35 -10.32 -12.96
C GLU A 129 0.11 -10.89 -13.62
N ARG A 130 -0.26 -10.34 -14.78
CA ARG A 130 -1.35 -10.89 -15.62
C ARG A 130 -1.02 -10.73 -17.09
N SER A 131 -1.64 -11.55 -17.92
CA SER A 131 -1.40 -11.53 -19.37
C SER A 131 -2.66 -11.91 -20.15
N ILE A 132 -2.81 -11.29 -21.32
CA ILE A 132 -3.79 -11.71 -22.34
C ILE A 132 -3.30 -12.87 -23.21
N ASN A 133 -2.04 -13.28 -23.08
CA ASN A 133 -1.44 -14.34 -23.90
C ASN A 133 -1.76 -15.72 -23.31
N PRO A 134 -2.50 -16.61 -23.99
CA PRO A 134 -2.83 -17.96 -23.50
C PRO A 134 -1.63 -18.88 -23.23
N ALA A 135 -0.46 -18.55 -23.76
CA ALA A 135 0.78 -19.28 -23.50
C ALA A 135 1.52 -18.79 -22.24
N SER A 136 1.11 -17.67 -21.65
CA SER A 136 1.72 -17.14 -20.43
C SER A 136 1.29 -17.96 -19.22
N GLN A 137 2.21 -18.17 -18.26
CA GLN A 137 1.85 -18.73 -16.95
C GLN A 137 0.92 -17.80 -16.14
N PHE A 138 0.85 -16.52 -16.52
CA PHE A 138 0.01 -15.49 -15.92
C PHE A 138 -1.23 -15.18 -16.78
N TYR A 139 -1.59 -16.08 -17.69
CA TYR A 139 -2.77 -15.91 -18.52
C TYR A 139 -4.03 -15.79 -17.66
N TRP A 140 -4.80 -14.73 -17.90
CA TRP A 140 -6.15 -14.61 -17.37
C TRP A 140 -7.15 -15.20 -18.36
N ASP A 141 -7.89 -16.23 -17.94
CA ASP A 141 -8.99 -16.79 -18.72
C ASP A 141 -10.23 -15.87 -18.64
N PRO A 142 -10.69 -15.25 -19.75
CA PRO A 142 -11.88 -14.40 -19.74
C PRO A 142 -13.17 -15.13 -19.35
N ALA A 143 -13.20 -16.47 -19.39
CA ALA A 143 -14.32 -17.26 -18.93
C ALA A 143 -14.33 -17.49 -17.41
N ASP A 144 -13.20 -17.29 -16.71
CA ASP A 144 -13.11 -17.43 -15.26
C ASP A 144 -13.56 -16.15 -14.55
N SER A 145 -14.86 -16.08 -14.26
CA SER A 145 -15.43 -14.98 -13.47
C SER A 145 -15.14 -15.07 -11.97
N SER A 146 -14.40 -16.09 -11.50
CA SER A 146 -14.08 -16.31 -10.09
C SER A 146 -12.66 -15.90 -9.70
N ASP A 147 -11.83 -15.53 -10.68
CA ASP A 147 -10.46 -15.04 -10.45
C ASP A 147 -10.48 -13.83 -9.49
N PRO A 148 -9.82 -13.91 -8.32
CA PRO A 148 -9.78 -12.82 -7.35
C PRO A 148 -9.09 -11.55 -7.89
N LEU A 149 -8.11 -11.67 -8.79
CA LEU A 149 -7.48 -10.52 -9.43
C LEU A 149 -8.43 -9.86 -10.43
N PHE A 150 -9.22 -10.66 -11.15
CA PHE A 150 -10.28 -10.13 -12.01
C PHE A 150 -11.31 -9.34 -11.23
N LEU A 151 -11.81 -9.91 -10.12
CA LEU A 151 -12.80 -9.26 -9.26
C LEU A 151 -12.28 -7.97 -8.62
N LYS A 152 -10.96 -7.85 -8.40
CA LYS A 152 -10.35 -6.72 -7.71
C LYS A 152 -9.81 -5.64 -8.66
N TYR A 153 -9.25 -6.02 -9.80
CA TYR A 153 -8.51 -5.11 -10.69
C TYR A 153 -8.98 -5.12 -12.15
N GLY A 154 -10.03 -5.89 -12.48
CA GLY A 154 -10.60 -5.97 -13.84
C GLY A 154 -9.95 -7.04 -14.72
N PRO A 155 -10.18 -7.09 -16.03
CA PRO A 155 -9.54 -8.06 -16.93
C PRO A 155 -8.03 -7.83 -17.06
N ALA A 156 -7.29 -8.81 -17.58
CA ALA A 156 -5.95 -8.54 -18.10
C ALA A 156 -6.06 -7.71 -19.39
N ILE A 157 -5.14 -6.77 -19.60
CA ILE A 157 -5.23 -5.74 -20.65
C ILE A 157 -4.13 -5.89 -21.71
N SER A 158 -2.95 -6.35 -21.32
CA SER A 158 -1.76 -6.40 -22.16
C SER A 158 -1.04 -7.76 -22.11
N GLU A 159 0.06 -7.90 -22.85
CA GLU A 159 0.86 -9.12 -22.83
C GLU A 159 1.56 -9.30 -21.48
N GLU A 160 1.79 -8.20 -20.76
CA GLU A 160 2.30 -8.17 -19.40
C GLU A 160 1.74 -6.97 -18.63
N ASP A 161 0.78 -7.27 -17.76
CA ASP A 161 0.27 -6.34 -16.77
C ASP A 161 1.06 -6.54 -15.47
N LEU A 162 1.60 -5.46 -14.90
CA LEU A 162 2.11 -5.46 -13.53
C LEU A 162 1.18 -4.63 -12.66
N ILE A 163 0.79 -5.20 -11.51
CA ILE A 163 -0.14 -4.57 -10.56
C ILE A 163 0.54 -4.49 -9.21
N ALA A 164 0.72 -3.28 -8.71
CA ALA A 164 1.28 -3.00 -7.40
C ALA A 164 0.27 -2.26 -6.52
N VAL A 165 0.28 -2.56 -5.23
CA VAL A 165 -0.54 -1.87 -4.22
C VAL A 165 0.31 -1.46 -3.05
N TYR A 166 0.23 -0.18 -2.69
CA TYR A 166 0.98 0.40 -1.58
C TYR A 166 0.23 1.56 -0.94
N THR A 167 0.59 1.88 0.29
CA THR A 167 -0.06 2.92 1.09
C THR A 167 0.98 3.80 1.75
N ASP A 168 0.56 5.01 2.11
CA ASP A 168 1.38 5.93 2.93
C ASP A 168 1.18 5.71 4.44
N THR A 169 0.50 4.62 4.82
CA THR A 169 0.07 4.36 6.20
C THR A 169 1.02 3.44 6.96
N VAL A 170 2.03 2.89 6.30
CA VAL A 170 3.10 2.15 6.97
C VAL A 170 3.91 3.15 7.80
N GLY A 171 4.08 2.87 9.08
CA GLY A 171 4.72 3.78 10.03
C GLY A 171 6.16 3.40 10.38
N SER A 172 6.63 3.97 11.47
CA SER A 172 7.97 3.71 12.03
C SER A 172 8.25 2.20 12.18
N PRO A 173 9.47 1.73 11.86
CA PRO A 173 10.65 2.53 11.51
C PRO A 173 10.94 2.63 10.02
N TYR A 174 9.97 2.39 9.15
CA TYR A 174 10.20 2.35 7.69
C TYR A 174 10.10 3.72 7.03
N VAL A 175 9.31 4.62 7.61
CA VAL A 175 9.12 6.00 7.14
C VAL A 175 9.92 7.00 7.97
N PRO A 176 10.23 8.19 7.42
CA PRO A 176 10.80 9.30 8.17
C PRO A 176 9.98 9.66 9.42
N PRO A 177 10.61 10.11 10.52
CA PRO A 177 9.90 10.43 11.77
C PRO A 177 8.85 11.56 11.64
N ASP A 178 8.99 12.41 10.64
CA ASP A 178 8.12 13.55 10.33
C ASP A 178 7.06 13.24 9.26
N HIS A 179 7.05 12.02 8.70
CA HIS A 179 5.98 11.58 7.81
C HIS A 179 4.61 11.63 8.50
N GLN A 180 3.66 12.30 7.85
CA GLN A 180 2.27 12.38 8.30
C GLN A 180 1.36 11.67 7.27
N PRO A 181 0.93 10.43 7.55
CA PRO A 181 0.09 9.67 6.62
C PRO A 181 -1.20 10.41 6.25
N MET A 182 -1.45 10.55 4.96
CA MET A 182 -2.67 11.15 4.40
C MET A 182 -3.79 10.10 4.21
N GLY A 183 -3.50 8.82 4.43
CA GLY A 183 -4.45 7.72 4.21
C GLY A 183 -4.56 7.32 2.73
N ILE A 184 -3.51 7.56 1.95
CA ILE A 184 -3.43 7.23 0.54
C ILE A 184 -3.25 5.72 0.39
N LYS A 185 -4.02 5.15 -0.55
CA LYS A 185 -3.77 3.83 -1.12
C LYS A 185 -3.64 3.97 -2.62
N VAL A 186 -2.49 3.57 -3.15
CA VAL A 186 -2.23 3.53 -4.59
C VAL A 186 -2.44 2.12 -5.09
N THR A 187 -3.16 1.99 -6.20
CA THR A 187 -3.17 0.80 -7.04
C THR A 187 -2.57 1.21 -8.37
N GLN A 188 -1.34 0.79 -8.60
CA GLN A 188 -0.59 1.09 -9.80
C GLN A 188 -0.70 -0.11 -10.75
N GLN A 189 -1.21 0.13 -11.95
CA GLN A 189 -1.26 -0.86 -13.02
C GLN A 189 -0.44 -0.33 -14.19
N THR A 190 0.55 -1.11 -14.63
CA THR A 190 1.37 -0.82 -15.80
C THR A 190 1.23 -1.95 -16.80
N TYR A 191 1.31 -1.60 -18.08
CA TYR A 191 0.91 -2.48 -19.19
C TYR A 191 1.98 -2.44 -20.26
N SER A 192 2.32 -3.60 -20.82
CA SER A 192 3.29 -3.70 -21.92
C SER A 192 2.80 -4.59 -23.05
N TRP A 193 3.10 -4.14 -24.28
CA TRP A 193 2.79 -4.84 -25.52
C TRP A 193 4.03 -4.92 -26.39
N SER A 194 4.14 -5.97 -27.20
CA SER A 194 5.21 -6.20 -28.17
C SER A 194 5.11 -5.36 -29.45
N TYR A 195 4.16 -4.42 -29.54
CA TYR A 195 3.98 -3.58 -30.72
C TYR A 195 5.11 -2.55 -30.85
N ASP A 196 5.52 -2.24 -32.09
CA ASP A 196 6.62 -1.32 -32.37
C ASP A 196 6.41 0.14 -31.87
N TYR A 197 5.16 0.49 -31.52
CA TYR A 197 4.76 1.81 -31.02
C TYR A 197 4.44 1.82 -29.51
N ALA A 198 4.61 0.68 -28.83
CA ALA A 198 4.39 0.52 -27.40
C ALA A 198 5.69 0.74 -26.62
#